data_AF-A0A8J7PFQ7-F1
#
_entry.id   AF-A0A8J7PFQ7-F1
#
_cell.length_a   1.000
_cell.length_b   1.000
_cell.length_c   1.000
_cell.angle_alpha   90.00
_cell.angle_beta   90.00
_cell.angle_gamma   90.00
#
_symmetry.space_group_name_H-M   'P 1'
#
loop_
_entity.id
_entity.type
_entity.pdbx_description
1 polymer ?
#
loop_
_entity_poly.entity_id
_entity_poly.type
_entity_poly.pdbx_seq_one_letter_code
_entity_poly.pdbx_strand_id
1 'polypeptide(L)'
;MLAKELALVVNNFDGSSARGLACDLKTLSGLGVYASAVCSAVMAADTSRSELVTAVGAKAFAAQLSTLAADSKVASLKIGYIDSVEQVEELVSFISAEKPRFVIYDPVLGEGQTALSLSDNPLFRAIKEKLLPLCHMMTVSLTKAGYFLGEQAGQMPALDDRSALDQYIEELGMKLVVAGPRSVLLTGGGRKGSFSQDYFTNGVSGLWLSSLRRTTRETLGKSETLSSALAGAVCLGHNIMDGLVIARSYLNQSLDSLLAPGKGAQVMSHGQWQCDQSTLPWLTLTGEEGRQRMAFRPTSNLGFYPIVDSFAMVERLVTAGVKHIQLRIKNLSGEALSLEIRDAARLCRQMGCELFINDYVDLAIEHGASGVHLGQADLVSHDLTRLSDSGMKLGVTARAYWEVARALAFKPSYITVGPVFDDETHKEAHEGVTALVRWRKVLDFPIVAAGGISLENATAVLATGVDSIAVYRDLSAGHDLSIRLEKWLRLFERRGLPSGIDRSFDASVTPSTEEAPRIASSESTGEKANLDLYR
;
A
#
# COMPACT_ATOMS: atom_id res chain seq x y z
N MET A 1 19.33 -21.54 -6.48
CA MET A 1 17.89 -21.29 -6.62
C MET A 1 17.36 -21.04 -5.22
N LEU A 2 16.92 -19.82 -4.90
CA LEU A 2 16.23 -19.55 -3.64
C LEU A 2 15.03 -20.50 -3.56
N ALA A 3 14.85 -21.18 -2.43
CA ALA A 3 13.65 -21.96 -2.17
C ALA A 3 12.46 -21.00 -2.27
N LYS A 4 11.69 -21.08 -3.35
CA LYS A 4 10.51 -20.23 -3.54
C LYS A 4 9.51 -20.67 -2.48
N GLU A 5 9.24 -19.81 -1.51
CA GLU A 5 8.16 -20.06 -0.56
C GLU A 5 6.83 -20.17 -1.32
N LEU A 6 5.95 -21.03 -0.84
CA LEU A 6 4.73 -21.42 -1.55
C LEU A 6 3.53 -20.57 -1.10
N ALA A 7 2.77 -20.05 -2.07
CA ALA A 7 1.40 -19.60 -1.83
C ALA A 7 0.44 -20.79 -2.00
N LEU A 8 -0.20 -21.22 -0.91
CA LEU A 8 -1.19 -22.29 -0.94
C LEU A 8 -2.59 -21.69 -1.01
N VAL A 9 -3.43 -22.20 -1.91
CA VAL A 9 -4.82 -21.79 -2.04
C VAL A 9 -5.75 -22.97 -1.82
N VAL A 10 -6.79 -22.77 -1.01
CA VAL A 10 -7.84 -23.74 -0.73
C VAL A 10 -9.15 -23.18 -1.23
N ASN A 11 -9.76 -23.81 -2.23
CA ASN A 11 -11.02 -23.33 -2.80
C ASN A 11 -11.72 -24.43 -3.62
N ASN A 12 -12.91 -24.15 -4.11
CA ASN A 12 -13.58 -25.01 -5.07
C ASN A 12 -12.92 -24.90 -6.47
N PHE A 13 -12.98 -25.98 -7.25
CA PHE A 13 -12.67 -25.94 -8.67
C PHE A 13 -13.89 -25.44 -9.46
N ASP A 14 -13.70 -24.38 -10.26
CA ASP A 14 -14.69 -23.83 -11.20
C ASP A 14 -14.14 -23.99 -12.62
N GLY A 15 -14.79 -24.85 -13.42
CA GLY A 15 -14.37 -25.14 -14.80
C GLY A 15 -14.46 -23.96 -15.77
N SER A 16 -15.29 -22.95 -15.49
CA SER A 16 -15.32 -21.70 -16.28
C SER A 16 -14.05 -20.87 -16.11
N SER A 17 -13.28 -21.17 -15.06
CA SER A 17 -12.09 -20.45 -14.65
C SER A 17 -12.30 -18.97 -14.29
N ALA A 18 -13.55 -18.59 -13.98
CA ALA A 18 -13.94 -17.23 -13.58
C ALA A 18 -13.88 -17.00 -12.07
N ARG A 19 -13.95 -18.08 -11.26
CA ARG A 19 -13.92 -18.07 -9.79
C ARG A 19 -13.06 -19.22 -9.27
N GLY A 20 -13.08 -19.43 -7.96
CA GLY A 20 -12.48 -20.60 -7.32
C GLY A 20 -10.97 -20.69 -7.53
N LEU A 21 -10.44 -21.91 -7.46
CA LEU A 21 -9.01 -22.21 -7.60
C LEU A 21 -8.40 -21.66 -8.88
N ALA A 22 -9.13 -21.70 -9.99
CA ALA A 22 -8.62 -21.23 -11.27
C ALA A 22 -8.39 -19.71 -11.27
N CYS A 23 -9.30 -18.93 -10.68
CA CYS A 23 -9.12 -17.48 -10.49
C CYS A 23 -7.95 -17.19 -9.54
N ASP A 24 -7.86 -17.94 -8.44
CA ASP A 24 -6.80 -17.79 -7.44
C ASP A 24 -5.41 -18.04 -8.04
N LEU A 25 -5.22 -19.16 -8.74
CA LEU A 25 -3.96 -19.54 -9.37
C LEU A 25 -3.55 -18.58 -10.49
N LYS A 26 -4.50 -18.12 -11.32
CA LYS A 26 -4.22 -17.12 -12.37
C LYS A 26 -3.77 -15.80 -11.77
N THR A 27 -4.39 -15.36 -10.68
CA THR A 27 -4.02 -14.14 -9.95
C THR A 27 -2.60 -14.24 -9.40
N LEU A 28 -2.28 -15.34 -8.71
CA LEU A 28 -0.94 -15.56 -8.15
C LEU A 28 0.12 -15.65 -9.26
N SER A 29 -0.18 -16.33 -10.37
CA SER A 29 0.70 -16.38 -11.54
C SER A 29 0.91 -15.00 -12.18
N GLY A 30 -0.13 -14.15 -12.21
CA GLY A 30 -0.03 -12.76 -12.71
C GLY A 30 0.85 -11.86 -11.85
N LEU A 31 1.05 -12.21 -10.59
CA LEU A 31 2.00 -11.58 -9.67
C LEU A 31 3.39 -12.23 -9.68
N GLY A 32 3.60 -13.26 -10.50
CA GLY A 32 4.87 -14.01 -10.53
C GLY A 32 5.09 -14.96 -9.34
N VAL A 33 4.02 -15.28 -8.60
CA VAL A 33 4.05 -16.18 -7.44
C VAL A 33 3.83 -17.61 -7.88
N TYR A 34 4.68 -18.53 -7.41
CA TYR A 34 4.43 -19.96 -7.55
C TYR A 34 3.38 -20.38 -6.52
N ALA A 35 2.29 -20.98 -7.00
CA ALA A 35 1.15 -21.33 -6.17
C ALA A 35 0.72 -22.77 -6.38
N SER A 36 0.28 -23.40 -5.30
CA SER A 36 -0.32 -24.74 -5.29
C SER A 36 -1.74 -24.65 -4.75
N ALA A 37 -2.56 -25.62 -5.12
CA ALA A 37 -3.99 -25.62 -4.83
C ALA A 37 -4.44 -26.89 -4.10
N VAL A 38 -5.38 -26.73 -3.18
CA VAL A 38 -6.16 -27.80 -2.57
C VAL A 38 -7.62 -27.60 -2.95
N CYS A 39 -8.19 -28.60 -3.60
CA CYS A 39 -9.58 -28.60 -4.02
C CYS A 39 -10.49 -29.03 -2.86
N SER A 40 -11.41 -28.14 -2.46
CA SER A 40 -12.43 -28.43 -1.44
C SER A 40 -13.71 -28.99 -2.04
N ALA A 41 -14.03 -28.64 -3.28
CA ALA A 41 -15.23 -29.06 -3.99
C ALA A 41 -15.09 -28.86 -5.49
N VAL A 42 -15.90 -29.55 -6.29
CA VAL A 42 -16.01 -29.36 -7.74
C VAL A 42 -17.36 -28.70 -8.05
N MET A 43 -17.33 -27.60 -8.79
CA MET A 43 -18.51 -26.87 -9.25
C MET A 43 -18.72 -27.06 -10.76
N ALA A 44 -19.97 -27.20 -11.18
CA ALA A 44 -20.40 -27.00 -12.55
C ALA A 44 -20.82 -25.53 -12.68
N ALA A 45 -20.00 -24.74 -13.37
CA ALA A 45 -20.19 -23.31 -13.45
C ALA A 45 -19.83 -22.77 -14.84
N ASP A 46 -20.53 -21.71 -15.23
CA ASP A 46 -20.27 -20.88 -16.39
C ASP A 46 -20.32 -19.39 -15.96
N THR A 47 -20.27 -18.47 -16.94
CA THR A 47 -20.32 -17.03 -16.66
C THR A 47 -21.68 -16.52 -16.14
N SER A 48 -22.70 -17.38 -16.09
CA SER A 48 -24.10 -17.03 -15.75
C SER A 48 -24.64 -17.80 -14.54
N ARG A 49 -24.13 -18.99 -14.26
CA ARG A 49 -24.63 -19.85 -13.18
C ARG A 49 -23.52 -20.68 -12.56
N SER A 50 -23.77 -21.20 -11.37
CA SER A 50 -22.91 -22.15 -10.67
C SER A 50 -23.73 -23.09 -9.82
N GLU A 51 -23.36 -24.36 -9.84
CA GLU A 51 -23.96 -25.43 -9.05
C GLU A 51 -22.86 -26.31 -8.45
N LEU A 52 -23.02 -26.69 -7.18
CA LEU A 52 -22.14 -27.63 -6.52
C LEU A 52 -22.39 -29.03 -7.07
N VAL A 53 -21.34 -29.66 -7.61
CA VAL A 53 -21.43 -31.03 -8.15
C VAL A 53 -21.07 -32.03 -7.08
N THR A 54 -19.91 -31.86 -6.44
CA THR A 54 -19.46 -32.78 -5.41
C THR A 54 -18.42 -32.13 -4.50
N ALA A 55 -18.53 -32.41 -3.20
CA ALA A 55 -17.54 -32.06 -2.21
C ALA A 55 -16.35 -33.04 -2.25
N VAL A 56 -15.14 -32.53 -2.05
CA VAL A 56 -13.98 -33.40 -1.86
C VAL A 56 -14.00 -33.93 -0.43
N GLY A 57 -14.12 -35.26 -0.28
CA GLY A 57 -14.17 -35.88 1.04
C GLY A 57 -12.94 -35.59 1.89
N ALA A 58 -13.12 -35.48 3.21
CA ALA A 58 -12.09 -35.06 4.18
C ALA A 58 -10.74 -35.79 4.02
N LYS A 59 -10.77 -37.11 3.79
CA LYS A 59 -9.54 -37.90 3.56
C LYS A 59 -8.73 -37.43 2.34
N ALA A 60 -9.40 -37.14 1.23
CA ALA A 60 -8.74 -36.66 0.02
C ALA A 60 -8.29 -35.19 0.17
N PHE A 61 -9.06 -34.39 0.90
CA PHE A 61 -8.70 -33.02 1.25
C PHE A 61 -7.43 -32.97 2.13
N ALA A 62 -7.37 -33.77 3.20
CA ALA A 62 -6.21 -33.90 4.08
C ALA A 62 -4.97 -34.44 3.35
N ALA A 63 -5.15 -35.41 2.44
CA ALA A 63 -4.06 -35.95 1.62
C ALA A 63 -3.43 -34.88 0.72
N GLN A 64 -4.23 -33.98 0.13
CA GLN A 64 -3.71 -32.85 -0.65
C GLN A 64 -2.89 -31.90 0.22
N LEU A 65 -3.43 -31.49 1.38
CA LEU A 65 -2.74 -30.59 2.32
C LEU A 65 -1.40 -31.16 2.78
N SER A 66 -1.40 -32.39 3.27
CA SER A 66 -0.19 -33.05 3.79
C SER A 66 0.86 -33.29 2.71
N THR A 67 0.45 -33.65 1.49
CA THR A 67 1.39 -33.83 0.37
C THR A 67 2.09 -32.52 0.02
N LEU A 68 1.36 -31.40 -0.03
CA LEU A 68 1.92 -30.11 -0.40
C LEU A 68 2.81 -29.52 0.70
N ALA A 69 2.43 -29.67 1.98
CA ALA A 69 3.26 -29.26 3.10
C ALA A 69 4.57 -30.06 3.20
N ALA A 70 4.53 -31.36 2.87
CA ALA A 70 5.72 -32.20 2.85
C ALA A 70 6.72 -31.81 1.74
N ASP A 71 6.23 -31.19 0.66
CA ASP A 71 7.05 -30.79 -0.49
C ASP A 71 7.66 -29.39 -0.33
N SER A 72 6.86 -28.41 0.13
CA SER A 72 7.26 -27.01 0.13
C SER A 72 6.72 -26.25 1.34
N LYS A 73 7.56 -25.37 1.92
CA LYS A 73 7.15 -24.48 3.02
C LYS A 73 6.09 -23.48 2.55
N VAL A 74 4.93 -23.50 3.19
CA VAL A 74 3.82 -22.59 2.90
C VAL A 74 4.05 -21.24 3.58
N ALA A 75 4.31 -20.20 2.78
CA ALA A 75 4.44 -18.83 3.29
C ALA A 75 3.09 -18.18 3.56
N SER A 76 2.14 -18.35 2.63
CA SER A 76 0.80 -17.77 2.72
C SER A 76 -0.26 -18.80 2.37
N LEU A 77 -1.37 -18.78 3.09
CA LEU A 77 -2.54 -19.62 2.86
C LEU A 77 -3.77 -18.73 2.57
N LYS A 78 -4.36 -18.88 1.38
CA LYS A 78 -5.67 -18.29 1.06
C LYS A 78 -6.75 -19.35 1.12
N ILE A 79 -7.83 -19.06 1.81
CA ILE A 79 -8.96 -19.97 2.03
C ILE A 79 -10.21 -19.32 1.44
N GLY A 80 -10.81 -19.96 0.46
CA GLY A 80 -12.09 -19.59 -0.14
C GLY A 80 -13.22 -20.50 0.32
N TYR A 81 -13.90 -21.15 -0.63
CA TYR A 81 -14.99 -22.07 -0.35
C TYR A 81 -14.53 -23.31 0.43
N ILE A 82 -15.24 -23.64 1.51
CA ILE A 82 -15.12 -24.86 2.31
C ILE A 82 -16.51 -25.47 2.41
N ASP A 83 -16.59 -26.80 2.30
CA ASP A 83 -17.87 -27.51 2.19
C ASP A 83 -18.34 -28.15 3.51
N SER A 84 -17.41 -28.59 4.38
CA SER A 84 -17.76 -29.40 5.55
C SER A 84 -16.99 -29.07 6.83
N VAL A 85 -17.56 -29.47 7.99
CA VAL A 85 -16.93 -29.27 9.31
C VAL A 85 -15.60 -30.03 9.38
N GLU A 86 -15.54 -31.22 8.79
CA GLU A 86 -14.33 -32.03 8.75
C GLU A 86 -13.22 -31.32 7.96
N GLN A 87 -13.54 -30.67 6.83
CA GLN A 87 -12.56 -29.86 6.10
C GLN A 87 -12.04 -28.68 6.93
N VAL A 88 -12.90 -28.05 7.75
CA VAL A 88 -12.48 -27.01 8.70
C VAL A 88 -11.49 -27.57 9.73
N GLU A 89 -11.75 -28.77 10.27
CA GLU A 89 -10.87 -29.41 11.25
C GLU A 89 -9.51 -29.78 10.66
N GLU A 90 -9.47 -30.24 9.40
CA GLU A 90 -8.22 -30.48 8.67
C GLU A 90 -7.45 -29.17 8.45
N LEU A 91 -8.12 -28.07 8.08
CA LEU A 91 -7.47 -26.76 7.93
C LEU A 91 -6.91 -26.23 9.25
N VAL A 92 -7.66 -26.36 10.34
CA VAL A 92 -7.22 -25.94 11.69
C VAL A 92 -5.98 -26.72 12.11
N SER A 93 -5.97 -28.03 11.87
CA SER A 93 -4.81 -28.90 12.14
C SER A 93 -3.62 -28.49 11.30
N PHE A 94 -3.82 -28.26 10.01
CA PHE A 94 -2.80 -27.81 9.07
C PHE A 94 -2.19 -26.46 9.46
N ILE A 95 -3.02 -25.44 9.73
CA ILE A 95 -2.54 -24.09 10.10
C ILE A 95 -1.74 -24.15 11.40
N SER A 96 -2.19 -24.96 12.36
CA SER A 96 -1.52 -25.12 13.66
C SER A 96 -0.15 -25.81 13.52
N ALA A 97 -0.03 -26.77 12.60
CA ALA A 97 1.21 -27.50 12.33
C ALA A 97 2.20 -26.68 11.49
N GLU A 98 1.76 -26.18 10.33
CA GLU A 98 2.61 -25.51 9.34
C GLU A 98 2.90 -24.05 9.69
N LYS A 99 2.02 -23.42 10.48
CA LYS A 99 2.10 -22.01 10.89
C LYS A 99 2.47 -21.06 9.73
N PRO A 100 1.65 -21.01 8.64
CA PRO A 100 1.89 -20.05 7.57
C PRO A 100 2.02 -18.63 8.12
N ARG A 101 2.93 -17.83 7.57
CA ARG A 101 3.14 -16.43 8.02
C ARG A 101 1.88 -15.59 7.83
N PHE A 102 1.04 -15.97 6.87
CA PHE A 102 -0.18 -15.26 6.56
C PHE A 102 -1.29 -16.23 6.18
N VAL A 103 -2.46 -16.04 6.78
CA VAL A 103 -3.66 -16.83 6.52
C VAL A 103 -4.79 -15.86 6.26
N ILE A 104 -5.34 -15.89 5.06
CA ILE A 104 -6.48 -15.05 4.65
C ILE A 104 -7.69 -15.93 4.35
N TYR A 105 -8.82 -15.55 4.94
CA TYR A 105 -10.11 -16.18 4.68
C TYR A 105 -11.04 -15.25 3.90
N ASP A 106 -11.49 -15.73 2.74
CA ASP A 106 -12.41 -15.06 1.82
C ASP A 106 -13.73 -15.85 1.79
N PRO A 107 -14.67 -15.58 2.72
CA PRO A 107 -15.92 -16.33 2.84
C PRO A 107 -16.74 -16.31 1.56
N VAL A 108 -16.99 -17.51 1.03
CA VAL A 108 -17.97 -17.75 -0.02
C VAL A 108 -19.30 -18.14 0.63
N LEU A 109 -20.13 -17.13 0.91
CA LEU A 109 -21.52 -17.33 1.33
C LEU A 109 -22.40 -17.52 0.08
N GLY A 110 -23.24 -18.57 0.08
CA GLY A 110 -24.16 -18.85 -1.03
C GLY A 110 -25.24 -17.78 -1.20
N GLU A 111 -25.73 -17.62 -2.43
CA GLU A 111 -26.87 -16.74 -2.71
C GLU A 111 -28.12 -17.23 -1.98
N GLY A 112 -28.88 -16.31 -1.37
CA GLY A 112 -30.13 -16.62 -0.66
C GLY A 112 -29.99 -17.06 0.80
N GLN A 113 -28.78 -17.11 1.36
CA GLN A 113 -28.61 -17.35 2.80
C GLN A 113 -28.95 -16.10 3.62
N THR A 114 -29.72 -16.30 4.69
CA THR A 114 -30.07 -15.26 5.68
C THR A 114 -29.17 -15.36 6.91
N ALA A 115 -29.07 -14.28 7.69
CA ALA A 115 -28.42 -14.28 9.00
C ALA A 115 -28.89 -15.44 9.90
N LEU A 116 -30.19 -15.75 9.87
CA LEU A 116 -30.81 -16.83 10.64
C LEU A 116 -30.40 -18.23 10.15
N SER A 117 -30.31 -18.45 8.83
CA SER A 117 -29.86 -19.74 8.30
C SER A 117 -28.38 -20.03 8.55
N LEU A 118 -27.58 -18.99 8.82
CA LEU A 118 -26.15 -19.12 9.11
C LEU A 118 -25.88 -19.48 10.57
N SER A 119 -26.63 -18.94 11.54
CA SER A 119 -26.38 -19.17 12.96
C SER A 119 -26.56 -20.63 13.39
N ASP A 120 -27.50 -21.35 12.76
CA ASP A 120 -27.76 -22.77 13.05
C ASP A 120 -26.92 -23.73 12.21
N ASN A 121 -26.10 -23.22 11.28
CA ASN A 121 -25.29 -24.04 10.40
C ASN A 121 -24.01 -24.54 11.14
N PRO A 122 -23.82 -25.87 11.29
CA PRO A 122 -22.66 -26.44 11.97
C PRO A 122 -21.32 -26.06 11.33
N LEU A 123 -21.25 -25.97 10.00
CA LEU A 123 -20.06 -25.51 9.28
C LEU A 123 -19.73 -24.06 9.62
N PHE A 124 -20.74 -23.19 9.61
CA PHE A 124 -20.54 -21.79 9.93
C PHE A 124 -20.06 -21.60 11.38
N ARG A 125 -20.63 -22.36 12.31
CA ARG A 125 -20.16 -22.40 13.70
C ARG A 125 -18.70 -22.85 13.79
N ALA A 126 -18.33 -23.94 13.11
CA ALA A 126 -16.95 -24.43 13.09
C ALA A 126 -15.98 -23.39 12.49
N ILE A 127 -16.37 -22.69 11.42
CA ILE A 127 -15.57 -21.61 10.83
C ILE A 127 -15.34 -20.49 11.86
N LYS A 128 -16.41 -20.01 12.50
CA LYS A 128 -16.32 -18.93 13.50
C LYS A 128 -15.49 -19.31 14.71
N GLU A 129 -15.75 -20.47 15.29
CA GLU A 129 -15.15 -20.86 16.57
C GLU A 129 -13.72 -21.42 16.42
N LYS A 130 -13.41 -22.07 15.29
CA LYS A 130 -12.15 -22.79 15.12
C LYS A 130 -11.22 -22.17 14.06
N LEU A 131 -11.76 -21.74 12.91
CA LEU A 131 -10.93 -21.28 11.79
C LEU A 131 -10.57 -19.79 11.89
N LEU A 132 -11.57 -18.92 12.07
CA LEU A 132 -11.37 -17.47 12.09
C LEU A 132 -10.32 -17.00 13.10
N PRO A 133 -10.23 -17.55 14.34
CA PRO A 133 -9.20 -17.14 15.29
C PRO A 133 -7.76 -17.38 14.80
N LEU A 134 -7.57 -18.24 13.79
CA LEU A 134 -6.28 -18.53 13.18
C LEU A 134 -5.99 -17.65 11.94
N CYS A 135 -6.99 -16.91 11.45
CA CYS A 135 -6.84 -16.06 10.28
C CYS A 135 -6.17 -14.73 10.64
N HIS A 136 -5.13 -14.40 9.87
CA HIS A 136 -4.49 -13.09 9.93
C HIS A 136 -5.39 -12.01 9.32
N MET A 137 -6.15 -12.36 8.28
CA MET A 137 -7.12 -11.47 7.65
C MET A 137 -8.39 -12.20 7.21
N MET A 138 -9.53 -11.50 7.28
CA MET A 138 -10.75 -11.85 6.59
C MET A 138 -11.10 -10.79 5.53
N THR A 139 -11.38 -11.19 4.29
CA THR A 139 -11.88 -10.28 3.24
C THR A 139 -13.36 -10.51 3.01
N VAL A 140 -14.20 -9.53 3.29
CA VAL A 140 -15.66 -9.73 3.20
C VAL A 140 -16.33 -8.50 2.62
N SER A 141 -17.33 -8.69 1.77
CA SER A 141 -18.07 -7.55 1.23
C SER A 141 -19.01 -6.95 2.27
N LEU A 142 -19.31 -5.65 2.20
CA LEU A 142 -20.22 -5.00 3.15
C LEU A 142 -21.56 -5.72 3.28
N THR A 143 -22.11 -6.18 2.16
CA THR A 143 -23.37 -6.96 2.13
C THR A 143 -23.25 -8.29 2.87
N LYS A 144 -22.12 -8.98 2.76
CA LYS A 144 -21.87 -10.28 3.40
C LYS A 144 -21.48 -10.14 4.87
N ALA A 145 -20.85 -9.03 5.23
CA ALA A 145 -20.38 -8.75 6.59
C ALA A 145 -21.52 -8.75 7.61
N GLY A 146 -22.66 -8.09 7.29
CA GLY A 146 -23.84 -8.10 8.15
C GLY A 146 -24.39 -9.51 8.39
N TYR A 147 -24.50 -10.33 7.33
CA TYR A 147 -24.91 -11.73 7.46
C TYR A 147 -23.95 -12.53 8.34
N PHE A 148 -22.65 -12.27 8.21
CA PHE A 148 -21.63 -12.95 9.00
C PHE A 148 -21.76 -12.63 10.50
N LEU A 149 -22.19 -11.43 10.87
CA LEU A 149 -22.45 -11.06 12.27
C LEU A 149 -23.85 -11.45 12.77
N GLY A 150 -24.72 -11.95 11.89
CA GLY A 150 -26.12 -12.21 12.23
C GLY A 150 -26.98 -10.94 12.32
N GLU A 151 -26.50 -9.81 11.77
CA GLU A 151 -27.27 -8.57 11.70
C GLU A 151 -28.44 -8.72 10.71
N GLN A 152 -29.61 -8.18 11.07
CA GLN A 152 -30.81 -8.21 10.24
C GLN A 152 -30.70 -7.19 9.09
N ALA A 153 -31.33 -7.50 7.95
CA ALA A 153 -31.41 -6.59 6.83
C ALA A 153 -32.10 -5.26 7.25
N GLY A 154 -31.49 -4.12 6.92
CA GLY A 154 -32.03 -2.78 7.20
C GLY A 154 -31.29 -1.95 8.25
N GLN A 155 -30.23 -2.47 8.88
CA GLN A 155 -29.37 -1.71 9.80
C GLN A 155 -28.34 -0.82 9.07
N MET A 156 -28.10 -1.06 7.78
CA MET A 156 -27.15 -0.28 7.01
C MET A 156 -27.75 1.12 6.70
N PRO A 157 -27.00 2.21 6.95
CA PRO A 157 -27.41 3.56 6.55
C PRO A 157 -27.69 3.69 5.05
N ALA A 158 -28.41 4.75 4.68
CA ALA A 158 -28.65 5.07 3.28
C ALA A 158 -27.32 5.32 2.54
N LEU A 159 -27.23 4.85 1.30
CA LEU A 159 -25.98 4.88 0.52
C LEU A 159 -25.49 6.30 0.17
N ASP A 160 -26.38 7.28 0.25
CA ASP A 160 -26.13 8.70 0.02
C ASP A 160 -25.70 9.45 1.29
N ASP A 161 -26.02 8.95 2.48
CA ASP A 161 -25.49 9.45 3.75
C ASP A 161 -24.08 8.88 3.99
N ARG A 162 -23.10 9.56 3.40
CA ARG A 162 -21.70 9.10 3.39
C ARG A 162 -21.08 9.04 4.77
N SER A 163 -21.41 10.00 5.65
CA SER A 163 -20.81 10.08 6.98
C SER A 163 -21.32 8.95 7.87
N ALA A 164 -22.65 8.76 7.92
CA ALA A 164 -23.24 7.65 8.65
C ALA A 164 -22.77 6.29 8.11
N LEU A 165 -22.62 6.17 6.78
CA LEU A 165 -22.12 4.94 6.17
C LEU A 165 -20.63 4.71 6.42
N ASP A 166 -19.79 5.74 6.52
CA ASP A 166 -18.38 5.60 6.92
C ASP A 166 -18.33 5.03 8.34
N GLN A 167 -19.03 5.66 9.29
CA GLN A 167 -19.09 5.20 10.68
C GLN A 167 -19.60 3.75 10.80
N TYR A 168 -20.68 3.41 10.10
CA TYR A 168 -21.22 2.04 10.11
C TYR A 168 -20.20 1.01 9.62
N ILE A 169 -19.44 1.32 8.56
CA ILE A 169 -18.42 0.41 8.02
C ILE A 169 -17.28 0.21 9.01
N GLU A 170 -16.85 1.28 9.69
CA GLU A 170 -15.78 1.21 10.69
C GLU A 170 -16.20 0.36 11.90
N GLU A 171 -17.41 0.59 12.43
CA GLU A 171 -17.99 -0.20 13.51
C GLU A 171 -18.14 -1.68 13.13
N LEU A 172 -18.59 -1.94 11.90
CA LEU A 172 -18.74 -3.31 11.39
C LEU A 172 -17.39 -4.02 11.30
N GLY A 173 -16.34 -3.32 10.88
CA GLY A 173 -14.97 -3.82 10.85
C GLY A 173 -14.49 -4.25 12.23
N MET A 174 -14.71 -3.41 13.25
CA MET A 174 -14.36 -3.73 14.64
C MET A 174 -15.12 -4.97 15.14
N LYS A 175 -16.42 -5.07 14.90
CA LYS A 175 -17.22 -6.25 15.30
C LYS A 175 -16.72 -7.53 14.64
N LEU A 176 -16.30 -7.47 13.38
CA LEU A 176 -15.75 -8.62 12.66
C LEU A 176 -14.38 -9.03 13.20
N VAL A 177 -13.51 -8.10 13.60
CA VAL A 177 -12.25 -8.44 14.28
C VAL A 177 -12.52 -9.15 15.60
N VAL A 178 -13.46 -8.64 16.41
CA VAL A 178 -13.90 -9.29 17.66
C VAL A 178 -14.44 -10.70 17.42
N ALA A 179 -15.00 -10.98 16.24
CA ALA A 179 -15.50 -12.30 15.88
C ALA A 179 -14.41 -13.36 15.62
N GLY A 180 -13.12 -12.99 15.56
CA GLY A 180 -12.02 -13.95 15.46
C GLY A 180 -10.78 -13.52 14.68
N PRO A 181 -10.87 -13.05 13.42
CA PRO A 181 -9.69 -12.76 12.61
C PRO A 181 -8.90 -11.58 13.19
N ARG A 182 -7.57 -11.59 13.04
CA ARG A 182 -6.71 -10.50 13.54
C ARG A 182 -6.93 -9.18 12.82
N SER A 183 -7.41 -9.22 11.59
CA SER A 183 -7.74 -8.04 10.80
C SER A 183 -8.81 -8.35 9.77
N VAL A 184 -9.45 -7.30 9.27
CA VAL A 184 -10.56 -7.38 8.31
C VAL A 184 -10.34 -6.36 7.20
N LEU A 185 -10.59 -6.78 5.97
CA LEU A 185 -10.77 -5.90 4.81
C LEU A 185 -12.23 -5.99 4.36
N LEU A 186 -12.97 -4.93 4.65
CA LEU A 186 -14.35 -4.73 4.20
C LEU A 186 -14.33 -4.18 2.77
N THR A 187 -14.85 -4.98 1.83
CA THR A 187 -14.85 -4.63 0.40
C THR A 187 -16.20 -4.12 -0.06
N GLY A 188 -16.15 -3.06 -0.86
CA GLY A 188 -17.35 -2.45 -1.39
C GLY A 188 -18.26 -1.86 -0.32
N GLY A 189 -19.20 -1.05 -0.77
CA GLY A 189 -20.23 -0.48 0.09
C GLY A 189 -21.47 -0.05 -0.66
N GLY A 190 -21.71 -0.61 -1.85
CA GLY A 190 -22.83 -0.20 -2.73
C GLY A 190 -22.82 1.28 -3.14
N ARG A 191 -21.80 2.05 -2.73
CA ARG A 191 -21.79 3.51 -2.80
C ARG A 191 -21.90 4.00 -4.24
N LYS A 192 -22.81 4.96 -4.46
CA LYS A 192 -22.88 5.71 -5.71
C LYS A 192 -21.76 6.76 -5.75
N GLY A 193 -21.24 7.03 -6.95
CA GLY A 193 -20.24 8.08 -7.19
C GLY A 193 -18.97 7.57 -7.86
N SER A 194 -18.03 8.50 -8.06
CA SER A 194 -16.82 8.29 -8.85
C SER A 194 -15.74 7.44 -8.18
N PHE A 195 -15.94 7.07 -6.91
CA PHE A 195 -14.95 6.35 -6.11
C PHE A 195 -15.45 4.97 -5.68
N SER A 196 -14.52 4.03 -5.59
CA SER A 196 -14.68 2.75 -4.92
C SER A 196 -13.76 2.73 -3.71
N GLN A 197 -14.34 2.47 -2.54
CA GLN A 197 -13.64 2.53 -1.27
C GLN A 197 -13.83 1.21 -0.52
N ASP A 198 -12.74 0.71 0.03
CA ASP A 198 -12.69 -0.43 0.94
C ASP A 198 -12.11 0.04 2.27
N TYR A 199 -12.41 -0.66 3.37
CA TYR A 199 -11.95 -0.30 4.70
C TYR A 199 -11.18 -1.47 5.34
N PHE A 200 -9.96 -1.20 5.79
CA PHE A 200 -9.14 -2.14 6.54
C PHE A 200 -9.11 -1.76 8.01
N THR A 201 -9.18 -2.74 8.91
CA THR A 201 -8.92 -2.55 10.33
C THR A 201 -8.33 -3.80 10.99
N ASN A 202 -7.50 -3.60 12.01
CA ASN A 202 -7.02 -4.63 12.94
C ASN A 202 -7.74 -4.58 14.31
N GLY A 203 -8.80 -3.78 14.43
CA GLY A 203 -9.55 -3.55 15.68
C GLY A 203 -8.95 -2.50 16.61
N VAL A 204 -7.73 -2.04 16.35
CA VAL A 204 -7.04 -0.97 17.09
C VAL A 204 -6.98 0.31 16.27
N SER A 205 -6.75 0.16 14.97
CA SER A 205 -6.69 1.24 13.99
C SER A 205 -7.22 0.76 12.64
N GLY A 206 -7.40 1.70 11.71
CA GLY A 206 -7.92 1.38 10.39
C GLY A 206 -7.58 2.43 9.35
N LEU A 207 -7.80 2.07 8.09
CA LEU A 207 -7.59 2.96 6.95
C LEU A 207 -8.57 2.65 5.83
N TRP A 208 -8.73 3.65 4.98
CA TRP A 208 -9.56 3.60 3.79
C TRP A 208 -8.68 3.46 2.55
N LEU A 209 -9.01 2.48 1.71
CA LEU A 209 -8.41 2.31 0.39
C LEU A 209 -9.36 2.86 -0.65
N SER A 210 -9.00 3.96 -1.29
CA SER A 210 -9.83 4.64 -2.28
C SER A 210 -9.24 4.48 -3.69
N SER A 211 -10.09 4.32 -4.70
CA SER A 211 -9.68 4.30 -6.11
C SER A 211 -10.78 4.91 -6.97
N LEU A 212 -10.43 5.35 -8.19
CA LEU A 212 -11.46 5.66 -9.19
C LEU A 212 -12.30 4.42 -9.46
N ARG A 213 -13.62 4.59 -9.47
CA ARG A 213 -14.57 3.53 -9.79
C ARG A 213 -14.45 3.18 -11.27
N ARG A 214 -14.24 1.90 -11.56
CA ARG A 214 -14.34 1.35 -12.91
C ARG A 214 -15.81 1.08 -13.23
N THR A 215 -16.25 1.52 -14.41
CA THR A 215 -17.60 1.20 -14.91
C THR A 215 -17.56 -0.19 -15.52
N THR A 216 -18.14 -1.17 -14.82
CA THR A 216 -18.20 -2.56 -15.26
C THR A 216 -19.64 -3.04 -15.30
N ARG A 217 -19.90 -4.11 -16.06
CA ARG A 217 -21.13 -4.89 -15.89
C ARG A 217 -20.97 -5.84 -14.70
N GLU A 218 -21.92 -6.75 -14.54
CA GLU A 218 -21.74 -7.88 -13.63
C GLU A 218 -20.39 -8.56 -13.91
N THR A 219 -19.61 -8.77 -12.85
CA THR A 219 -18.22 -9.24 -12.93
C THR A 219 -17.98 -10.30 -11.88
N LEU A 220 -17.43 -11.45 -12.30
CA LEU A 220 -17.07 -12.57 -11.45
C LEU A 220 -15.59 -12.51 -11.05
N GLY A 221 -15.25 -13.09 -9.90
CA GLY A 221 -13.86 -13.30 -9.47
C GLY A 221 -13.19 -12.11 -8.77
N LYS A 222 -13.91 -11.03 -8.46
CA LYS A 222 -13.35 -9.83 -7.81
C LYS A 222 -12.79 -10.12 -6.41
N SER A 223 -13.54 -10.88 -5.60
CA SER A 223 -13.14 -11.21 -4.22
C SER A 223 -11.91 -12.11 -4.24
N GLU A 224 -11.98 -13.17 -5.05
CA GLU A 224 -10.91 -14.16 -5.23
C GLU A 224 -9.64 -13.51 -5.76
N THR A 225 -9.76 -12.59 -6.72
CA THR A 225 -8.61 -11.84 -7.25
C THR A 225 -7.99 -10.97 -6.17
N LEU A 226 -8.79 -10.25 -5.37
CA LEU A 226 -8.27 -9.38 -4.32
C LEU A 226 -7.58 -10.18 -3.20
N SER A 227 -8.25 -11.22 -2.68
CA SER A 227 -7.75 -12.03 -1.57
C SER A 227 -6.52 -12.85 -1.97
N SER A 228 -6.49 -13.39 -3.20
CA SER A 228 -5.32 -14.09 -3.73
C SER A 228 -4.16 -13.15 -4.04
N ALA A 229 -4.42 -11.95 -4.56
CA ALA A 229 -3.37 -10.97 -4.79
C ALA A 229 -2.72 -10.51 -3.47
N LEU A 230 -3.51 -10.39 -2.41
CA LEU A 230 -3.00 -10.08 -1.07
C LEU A 230 -2.11 -11.21 -0.53
N ALA A 231 -2.58 -12.47 -0.62
CA ALA A 231 -1.78 -13.63 -0.22
C ALA A 231 -0.46 -13.70 -1.01
N GLY A 232 -0.52 -13.45 -2.33
CA GLY A 232 0.64 -13.41 -3.20
C GLY A 232 1.65 -12.33 -2.81
N ALA A 233 1.20 -11.11 -2.50
CA ALA A 233 2.08 -10.04 -2.07
C ALA A 233 2.83 -10.41 -0.76
N VAL A 234 2.14 -10.99 0.22
CA VAL A 234 2.78 -11.44 1.47
C VAL A 234 3.70 -12.64 1.23
N CYS A 235 3.36 -13.52 0.28
CA CYS A 235 4.25 -14.59 -0.15
C CYS A 235 5.56 -14.06 -0.74
N LEU A 236 5.52 -12.93 -1.47
CA LEU A 236 6.69 -12.22 -2.00
C LEU A 236 7.48 -11.45 -0.93
N GLY A 237 7.04 -11.46 0.33
CA GLY A 237 7.74 -10.81 1.44
C GLY A 237 7.25 -9.40 1.76
N HIS A 238 6.20 -8.91 1.09
CA HIS A 238 5.60 -7.63 1.45
C HIS A 238 4.83 -7.72 2.78
N ASN A 239 4.83 -6.62 3.54
CA ASN A 239 3.96 -6.51 4.71
C ASN A 239 2.48 -6.39 4.28
N ILE A 240 1.55 -6.47 5.24
CA ILE A 240 0.11 -6.44 4.95
C ILE A 240 -0.30 -5.11 4.26
N MET A 241 0.31 -4.00 4.65
CA MET A 241 -0.02 -2.67 4.14
C MET A 241 0.35 -2.51 2.67
N ASP A 242 1.55 -2.94 2.28
CA ASP A 242 1.96 -3.04 0.88
C ASP A 242 1.10 -4.05 0.15
N GLY A 243 0.80 -5.20 0.77
CA GLY A 243 -0.09 -6.21 0.22
C GLY A 243 -1.46 -5.63 -0.16
N LEU A 244 -2.05 -4.81 0.71
CA LEU A 244 -3.32 -4.13 0.48
C LEU A 244 -3.27 -3.25 -0.78
N VAL A 245 -2.18 -2.47 -0.93
CA VAL A 245 -1.96 -1.60 -2.10
C VAL A 245 -1.76 -2.39 -3.37
N ILE A 246 -0.90 -3.41 -3.32
CA ILE A 246 -0.58 -4.30 -4.45
C ILE A 246 -1.84 -5.04 -4.91
N ALA A 247 -2.59 -5.62 -3.98
CA ALA A 247 -3.80 -6.38 -4.27
C ALA A 247 -4.88 -5.50 -4.90
N ARG A 248 -5.07 -4.29 -4.36
CA ARG A 248 -6.02 -3.32 -4.91
C ARG A 248 -5.58 -2.80 -6.28
N SER A 249 -4.29 -2.56 -6.48
CA SER A 249 -3.73 -2.18 -7.79
C SER A 249 -3.92 -3.28 -8.83
N TYR A 250 -3.62 -4.53 -8.47
CA TYR A 250 -3.82 -5.68 -9.35
C TYR A 250 -5.30 -5.86 -9.72
N LEU A 251 -6.21 -5.73 -8.74
CA LEU A 251 -7.65 -5.77 -9.01
C LEU A 251 -8.06 -4.66 -9.98
N ASN A 252 -7.60 -3.42 -9.76
CA ASN A 252 -7.90 -2.29 -10.65
C ASN A 252 -7.37 -2.53 -12.08
N GLN A 253 -6.15 -3.02 -12.24
CA GLN A 253 -5.59 -3.41 -13.55
C GLN A 253 -6.45 -4.48 -14.24
N SER A 254 -6.91 -5.47 -13.47
CA SER A 254 -7.75 -6.57 -13.97
C SER A 254 -9.14 -6.08 -14.39
N LEU A 255 -9.69 -5.07 -13.69
CA LEU A 255 -10.95 -4.41 -14.04
C LEU A 255 -10.82 -3.51 -15.28
N ASP A 256 -9.64 -2.94 -15.53
CA ASP A 256 -9.37 -2.11 -16.70
C ASP A 256 -9.30 -2.94 -18.00
N SER A 257 -9.21 -4.27 -17.90
CA SER A 257 -9.03 -5.19 -19.04
C SER A 257 -9.96 -6.42 -19.01
N LEU A 258 -11.18 -6.26 -18.49
CA LEU A 258 -12.17 -7.35 -18.36
C LEU A 258 -12.42 -8.14 -19.65
N LEU A 259 -12.65 -9.45 -19.48
CA LEU A 259 -12.96 -10.37 -20.56
C LEU A 259 -14.44 -10.78 -20.53
N ALA A 260 -15.00 -11.17 -21.69
CA ALA A 260 -16.36 -11.70 -21.81
C ALA A 260 -16.36 -13.02 -22.61
N PRO A 261 -15.82 -14.11 -22.05
CA PRO A 261 -15.68 -15.38 -22.77
C PRO A 261 -17.00 -16.14 -22.95
N GLY A 262 -18.04 -15.79 -22.19
CA GLY A 262 -19.34 -16.44 -22.21
C GLY A 262 -20.49 -15.46 -22.43
N LYS A 263 -21.72 -15.95 -22.26
CA LYS A 263 -22.96 -15.16 -22.46
C LYS A 263 -23.39 -14.35 -21.22
N GLY A 264 -22.73 -14.57 -20.09
CA GLY A 264 -23.09 -13.99 -18.80
C GLY A 264 -22.22 -12.80 -18.40
N ALA A 265 -21.81 -12.80 -17.14
CA ALA A 265 -20.97 -11.80 -16.52
C ALA A 265 -19.58 -11.72 -17.18
N GLN A 266 -18.96 -10.55 -17.04
CA GLN A 266 -17.55 -10.35 -17.36
C GLN A 266 -16.67 -11.08 -16.33
N VAL A 267 -15.45 -11.43 -16.73
CA VAL A 267 -14.47 -12.10 -15.86
C VAL A 267 -13.18 -11.30 -15.81
N MET A 268 -12.47 -11.44 -14.70
CA MET A 268 -11.18 -10.78 -14.49
C MET A 268 -10.16 -11.20 -15.56
N SER A 269 -9.38 -10.24 -16.05
CA SER A 269 -8.15 -10.52 -16.79
C SER A 269 -7.01 -10.71 -15.80
N HIS A 270 -6.18 -11.74 -16.00
CA HIS A 270 -5.06 -12.07 -15.12
C HIS A 270 -3.73 -11.96 -15.85
N GLY A 271 -3.38 -10.74 -16.24
CA GLY A 271 -2.10 -10.42 -16.86
C GLY A 271 -0.97 -10.24 -15.84
N GLN A 272 0.27 -10.15 -16.34
CA GLN A 272 1.41 -9.76 -15.51
C GLN A 272 1.15 -8.37 -14.89
N TRP A 273 1.39 -8.23 -13.58
CA TRP A 273 1.20 -6.97 -12.88
C TRP A 273 2.20 -5.92 -13.36
N GLN A 274 1.71 -4.81 -13.92
CA GLN A 274 2.56 -3.75 -14.47
C GLN A 274 2.80 -2.61 -13.49
N CYS A 275 1.94 -2.48 -12.46
CA CYS A 275 1.90 -1.38 -11.49
C CYS A 275 1.89 0.00 -12.16
N ASP A 276 0.71 0.56 -12.42
CA ASP A 276 0.55 1.94 -12.94
C ASP A 276 -0.07 2.87 -11.88
N GLN A 277 0.29 4.15 -11.85
CA GLN A 277 -0.27 5.12 -10.88
C GLN A 277 -1.81 5.18 -10.95
N SER A 278 -2.42 5.02 -12.12
CA SER A 278 -3.88 5.03 -12.30
C SER A 278 -4.59 3.83 -11.64
N THR A 279 -3.83 2.75 -11.35
CA THR A 279 -4.33 1.54 -10.69
C THR A 279 -4.05 1.56 -9.19
N LEU A 280 -3.04 2.29 -8.73
CA LEU A 280 -2.72 2.40 -7.31
C LEU A 280 -3.91 3.01 -6.54
N PRO A 281 -4.28 2.44 -5.37
CA PRO A 281 -5.21 3.11 -4.48
C PRO A 281 -4.59 4.32 -3.79
N TRP A 282 -5.43 5.09 -3.13
CA TRP A 282 -5.06 6.11 -2.17
C TRP A 282 -5.39 5.62 -0.78
N LEU A 283 -4.43 5.74 0.14
CA LEU A 283 -4.65 5.39 1.55
C LEU A 283 -4.94 6.65 2.36
N THR A 284 -6.07 6.65 3.05
CA THR A 284 -6.51 7.77 3.91
C THR A 284 -7.01 7.26 5.26
N LEU A 285 -7.06 8.15 6.25
CA LEU A 285 -7.55 7.79 7.59
C LEU A 285 -9.07 7.78 7.62
N THR A 286 -9.70 8.63 6.81
CA THR A 286 -11.16 8.66 6.68
C THR A 286 -11.61 8.38 5.25
N GLY A 287 -12.85 7.91 5.12
CA GLY A 287 -13.49 7.76 3.81
C GLY A 287 -13.63 9.12 3.10
N GLU A 288 -13.80 10.22 3.84
CA GLU A 288 -13.98 11.55 3.28
C GLU A 288 -12.71 12.09 2.61
N GLU A 289 -11.57 12.01 3.27
CA GLU A 289 -10.27 12.40 2.71
C GLU A 289 -10.02 11.74 1.34
N GLY A 290 -10.32 10.44 1.24
CA GLY A 290 -10.16 9.67 0.00
C GLY A 290 -11.05 10.16 -1.16
N ARG A 291 -12.15 10.86 -0.86
CA ARG A 291 -13.08 11.44 -1.83
C ARG A 291 -12.75 12.88 -2.19
N GLN A 292 -12.23 13.66 -1.25
CA GLN A 292 -11.90 15.07 -1.48
C GLN A 292 -10.57 15.23 -2.26
N ARG A 293 -9.60 14.33 -2.05
CA ARG A 293 -8.28 14.33 -2.71
C ARG A 293 -7.67 15.72 -2.85
N MET A 294 -7.21 16.23 -1.72
CA MET A 294 -6.48 17.49 -1.59
C MET A 294 -5.37 17.62 -2.63
N ALA A 295 -5.01 18.85 -2.98
CA ALA A 295 -4.02 19.12 -3.98
C ALA A 295 -3.10 20.26 -3.56
N PHE A 296 -1.79 20.00 -3.58
CA PHE A 296 -0.78 21.02 -3.33
C PHE A 296 -0.31 21.65 -4.63
N ARG A 297 0.28 22.83 -4.50
CA ARG A 297 0.84 23.55 -5.65
C ARG A 297 1.89 22.67 -6.34
N PRO A 298 1.83 22.43 -7.66
CA PRO A 298 2.82 21.61 -8.34
C PRO A 298 4.20 22.27 -8.30
N THR A 299 5.25 21.46 -8.40
CA THR A 299 6.61 21.94 -8.66
C THR A 299 7.18 21.26 -9.89
N SER A 300 8.12 21.93 -10.55
CA SER A 300 9.00 21.31 -11.53
C SER A 300 10.22 20.70 -10.82
N ASN A 301 11.19 20.23 -11.61
CA ASN A 301 12.47 19.74 -11.14
C ASN A 301 13.14 20.71 -10.13
N LEU A 302 13.45 20.20 -8.92
CA LEU A 302 14.14 20.93 -7.85
C LEU A 302 15.68 20.95 -8.06
N GLY A 303 16.21 20.03 -8.86
CA GLY A 303 17.61 19.90 -9.20
C GLY A 303 18.45 19.43 -8.02
N PHE A 304 19.47 20.22 -7.70
CA PHE A 304 20.26 20.05 -6.49
C PHE A 304 19.49 20.58 -5.27
N TYR A 305 19.12 19.68 -4.36
CA TYR A 305 18.25 19.97 -3.22
C TYR A 305 18.97 19.69 -1.87
N PRO A 306 19.81 20.61 -1.39
CA PRO A 306 20.50 20.45 -0.11
C PRO A 306 19.54 20.47 1.08
N ILE A 307 19.79 19.58 2.04
CA ILE A 307 19.18 19.54 3.36
C ILE A 307 20.20 20.10 4.35
N VAL A 308 19.81 21.10 5.14
CA VAL A 308 20.67 21.76 6.14
C VAL A 308 19.94 21.95 7.46
N ASP A 309 20.69 22.24 8.52
CA ASP A 309 20.20 22.28 9.91
C ASP A 309 20.30 23.64 10.58
N SER A 310 20.62 24.70 9.83
CA SER A 310 20.78 26.06 10.37
C SER A 310 20.63 27.14 9.29
N PHE A 311 20.17 28.33 9.70
CA PHE A 311 20.10 29.54 8.89
C PHE A 311 21.47 29.94 8.35
N ALA A 312 22.54 29.81 9.14
CA ALA A 312 23.90 30.10 8.69
C ALA A 312 24.30 29.27 7.44
N MET A 313 23.88 28.01 7.37
CA MET A 313 24.10 27.19 6.18
C MET A 313 23.19 27.60 5.02
N VAL A 314 21.92 27.96 5.29
CA VAL A 314 21.02 28.53 4.28
C VAL A 314 21.66 29.77 3.64
N GLU A 315 22.19 30.70 4.43
CA GLU A 315 22.82 31.94 3.94
C GLU A 315 23.98 31.65 2.98
N ARG A 316 24.85 30.71 3.34
CA ARG A 316 25.99 30.30 2.50
C ARG A 316 25.53 29.70 1.17
N LEU A 317 24.55 28.79 1.21
CA LEU A 317 24.05 28.10 0.02
C LEU A 317 23.29 29.03 -0.93
N VAL A 318 22.43 29.89 -0.40
CA VAL A 318 21.68 30.86 -1.19
C VAL A 318 22.63 31.86 -1.87
N THR A 319 23.64 32.35 -1.16
CA THR A 319 24.65 33.28 -1.71
C THR A 319 25.43 32.65 -2.86
N ALA A 320 25.66 31.34 -2.80
CA ALA A 320 26.32 30.58 -3.86
C ALA A 320 25.39 30.17 -5.01
N GLY A 321 24.12 30.58 -5.00
CA GLY A 321 23.19 30.42 -6.14
C GLY A 321 22.29 29.19 -6.09
N VAL A 322 22.23 28.47 -4.96
CA VAL A 322 21.27 27.36 -4.77
C VAL A 322 19.84 27.89 -4.87
N LYS A 323 18.97 27.12 -5.53
CA LYS A 323 17.58 27.51 -5.84
C LYS A 323 16.52 26.85 -4.95
N HIS A 324 16.82 25.70 -4.36
CA HIS A 324 15.88 24.98 -3.50
C HIS A 324 16.65 24.45 -2.29
N ILE A 325 16.15 24.67 -1.07
CA ILE A 325 16.80 24.24 0.16
C ILE A 325 15.75 23.63 1.10
N GLN A 326 16.09 22.53 1.77
CA GLN A 326 15.34 22.00 2.90
C GLN A 326 16.02 22.40 4.22
N LEU A 327 15.28 23.05 5.11
CA LEU A 327 15.74 23.34 6.47
C LEU A 327 15.16 22.29 7.44
N ARG A 328 16.04 21.51 8.06
CA ARG A 328 15.73 20.43 9.00
C ARG A 328 16.48 20.64 10.31
N ILE A 329 15.85 21.37 11.22
CA ILE A 329 16.37 21.63 12.56
C ILE A 329 15.78 20.61 13.53
N LYS A 330 16.60 19.85 14.25
CA LYS A 330 16.14 18.88 15.27
C LYS A 330 16.39 19.32 16.72
N ASN A 331 17.29 20.27 16.91
CA ASN A 331 17.88 20.57 18.21
C ASN A 331 17.39 21.90 18.82
N LEU A 332 16.46 22.59 18.15
CA LEU A 332 15.89 23.85 18.62
C LEU A 332 14.37 23.73 18.75
N SER A 333 13.79 24.56 19.61
CA SER A 333 12.35 24.65 19.84
C SER A 333 11.96 26.08 20.21
N GLY A 334 10.66 26.39 20.17
CA GLY A 334 10.13 27.68 20.62
C GLY A 334 10.67 28.85 19.80
N GLU A 335 10.98 29.96 20.48
CA GLU A 335 11.41 31.20 19.84
C GLU A 335 12.68 31.05 19.01
N ALA A 336 13.68 30.31 19.50
CA ALA A 336 14.94 30.10 18.78
C ALA A 336 14.72 29.42 17.42
N LEU A 337 13.88 28.38 17.38
CA LEU A 337 13.50 27.71 16.13
C LEU A 337 12.72 28.64 15.20
N SER A 338 11.78 29.42 15.75
CA SER A 338 10.98 30.38 14.98
C SER A 338 11.86 31.44 14.32
N LEU A 339 12.86 31.97 15.04
CA LEU A 339 13.83 32.94 14.51
C LEU A 339 14.64 32.37 13.34
N GLU A 340 15.17 31.15 13.48
CA GLU A 340 15.91 30.46 12.41
C GLU A 340 15.07 30.30 11.14
N ILE A 341 13.82 29.82 11.29
CA ILE A 341 12.90 29.64 10.15
C ILE A 341 12.53 30.99 9.53
N ARG A 342 12.23 32.00 10.35
CA ARG A 342 11.89 33.36 9.88
C ARG A 342 13.01 33.97 9.05
N ASP A 343 14.24 33.93 9.56
CA ASP A 343 15.38 34.55 8.89
C ASP A 343 15.78 33.80 7.62
N ALA A 344 15.70 32.46 7.62
CA ALA A 344 15.86 31.65 6.42
C ALA A 344 14.78 31.98 5.37
N ALA A 345 13.50 32.01 5.75
CA ALA A 345 12.40 32.28 4.83
C ALA A 345 12.51 33.68 4.22
N ARG A 346 12.85 34.69 5.02
CA ARG A 346 13.09 36.07 4.58
C ARG A 346 14.22 36.14 3.56
N LEU A 347 15.38 35.54 3.86
CA LEU A 347 16.53 35.56 2.96
C LEU A 347 16.25 34.83 1.64
N CYS A 348 15.69 33.62 1.71
CA CYS A 348 15.33 32.84 0.53
C CYS A 348 14.38 33.61 -0.39
N ARG A 349 13.37 34.28 0.18
CA ARG A 349 12.43 35.13 -0.58
C ARG A 349 13.14 36.30 -1.28
N GLN A 350 14.08 36.96 -0.60
CA GLN A 350 14.84 38.07 -1.17
C GLN A 350 15.73 37.64 -2.34
N MET A 351 16.27 36.42 -2.26
CA MET A 351 17.25 35.90 -3.22
C MET A 351 16.63 35.00 -4.30
N GLY A 352 15.30 34.79 -4.27
CA GLY A 352 14.60 33.92 -5.20
C GLY A 352 14.97 32.43 -5.06
N CYS A 353 15.27 32.00 -3.83
CA CYS A 353 15.42 30.59 -3.46
C CYS A 353 14.11 30.09 -2.84
N GLU A 354 13.69 28.87 -3.18
CA GLU A 354 12.58 28.22 -2.51
C GLU A 354 13.06 27.51 -1.25
N LEU A 355 12.38 27.76 -0.14
CA LEU A 355 12.68 27.15 1.15
C LEU A 355 11.58 26.17 1.56
N PHE A 356 12.00 24.95 1.89
CA PHE A 356 11.12 23.90 2.41
C PHE A 356 11.46 23.65 3.89
N ILE A 357 10.45 23.75 4.75
CA ILE A 357 10.63 23.48 6.19
C ILE A 357 10.26 22.03 6.49
N ASN A 358 11.15 21.33 7.19
CA ASN A 358 10.88 19.96 7.61
C ASN A 358 10.00 19.95 8.88
N ASP A 359 8.91 19.19 8.86
CA ASP A 359 7.96 18.90 9.95
C ASP A 359 7.20 20.10 10.56
N TYR A 360 7.77 21.31 10.62
CA TYR A 360 7.15 22.47 11.29
C TYR A 360 6.17 23.25 10.42
N VAL A 361 4.99 22.67 10.16
CA VAL A 361 3.95 23.24 9.27
C VAL A 361 3.51 24.64 9.70
N ASP A 362 3.19 24.86 10.97
CA ASP A 362 2.69 26.14 11.44
C ASP A 362 3.70 27.28 11.27
N LEU A 363 4.97 27.03 11.63
CA LEU A 363 6.04 28.00 11.47
C LEU A 363 6.35 28.29 10.00
N ALA A 364 6.22 27.28 9.14
CA ALA A 364 6.41 27.45 7.71
C ALA A 364 5.35 28.39 7.10
N ILE A 365 4.09 28.24 7.53
CA ILE A 365 2.98 29.13 7.14
C ILE A 365 3.17 30.52 7.73
N GLU A 366 3.45 30.62 9.02
CA GLU A 366 3.63 31.90 9.74
C GLU A 366 4.70 32.77 9.07
N HIS A 367 5.85 32.18 8.74
CA HIS A 367 6.99 32.91 8.16
C HIS A 367 6.97 32.96 6.62
N GLY A 368 5.98 32.33 5.98
CA GLY A 368 5.79 32.33 4.54
C GLY A 368 6.94 31.66 3.78
N ALA A 369 7.30 30.44 4.19
CA ALA A 369 8.20 29.58 3.42
C ALA A 369 7.54 29.10 2.11
N SER A 370 8.31 28.48 1.21
CA SER A 370 7.81 28.06 -0.10
C SER A 370 7.05 26.73 -0.04
N GLY A 371 7.44 25.87 0.89
CA GLY A 371 6.77 24.60 1.12
C GLY A 371 7.18 23.94 2.43
N VAL A 372 6.63 22.76 2.66
CA VAL A 372 7.05 21.87 3.73
C VAL A 372 7.46 20.51 3.16
N HIS A 373 8.27 19.80 3.90
CA HIS A 373 8.59 18.40 3.63
C HIS A 373 8.18 17.57 4.85
N LEU A 374 7.36 16.54 4.62
CA LEU A 374 6.74 15.73 5.66
C LEU A 374 7.07 14.24 5.51
N GLY A 375 7.29 13.57 6.64
CA GLY A 375 7.26 12.11 6.71
C GLY A 375 5.83 11.57 6.80
N GLN A 376 5.70 10.24 6.82
CA GLN A 376 4.40 9.60 6.97
C GLN A 376 3.73 9.95 8.30
N ALA A 377 4.50 10.03 9.39
CA ALA A 377 3.92 10.40 10.69
C ALA A 377 3.35 11.83 10.68
N ASP A 378 4.05 12.76 10.03
CA ASP A 378 3.68 14.18 10.02
C ASP A 378 2.44 14.47 9.17
N LEU A 379 2.18 13.63 8.16
CA LEU A 379 0.91 13.66 7.42
C LEU A 379 -0.31 13.28 8.28
N VAL A 380 -0.12 12.64 9.44
CA VAL A 380 -1.21 12.36 10.40
C VAL A 380 -1.35 13.51 11.40
N SER A 381 -0.23 14.02 11.91
CA SER A 381 -0.24 14.92 13.07
C SER A 381 -0.54 16.39 12.74
N HIS A 382 -0.53 16.78 11.46
CA HIS A 382 -0.72 18.17 11.05
C HIS A 382 -2.03 18.40 10.31
N ASP A 383 -2.56 19.62 10.44
CA ASP A 383 -3.70 20.09 9.65
C ASP A 383 -3.26 20.37 8.20
N LEU A 384 -3.39 19.33 7.37
CA LEU A 384 -3.07 19.40 5.95
C LEU A 384 -4.02 20.34 5.19
N THR A 385 -5.22 20.63 5.72
CA THR A 385 -6.19 21.52 5.05
C THR A 385 -5.68 22.95 5.11
N ARG A 386 -5.26 23.39 6.29
CA ARG A 386 -4.63 24.69 6.47
C ARG A 386 -3.35 24.83 5.64
N LEU A 387 -2.54 23.77 5.53
CA LEU A 387 -1.37 23.77 4.66
C LEU A 387 -1.77 23.90 3.18
N SER A 388 -2.79 23.18 2.72
CA SER A 388 -3.27 23.27 1.34
C SER A 388 -3.79 24.67 1.02
N ASP A 389 -4.59 25.25 1.91
CA ASP A 389 -5.18 26.58 1.77
C ASP A 389 -4.14 27.71 1.77
N SER A 390 -2.99 27.50 2.39
CA SER A 390 -1.86 28.44 2.35
C SER A 390 -1.22 28.58 0.96
N GLY A 391 -1.49 27.65 0.03
CA GLY A 391 -0.89 27.63 -1.31
C GLY A 391 0.58 27.18 -1.34
N MET A 392 1.08 26.66 -0.21
CA MET A 392 2.43 26.10 -0.10
C MET A 392 2.60 24.80 -0.90
N LYS A 393 3.86 24.49 -1.21
CA LYS A 393 4.25 23.19 -1.77
C LYS A 393 4.39 22.13 -0.68
N LEU A 394 4.15 20.87 -1.03
CA LEU A 394 4.32 19.71 -0.14
C LEU A 394 5.27 18.69 -0.77
N GLY A 395 6.35 18.38 -0.07
CA GLY A 395 7.17 17.18 -0.31
C GLY A 395 6.78 16.07 0.65
N VAL A 396 6.71 14.83 0.16
CA VAL A 396 6.44 13.66 1.01
C VAL A 396 7.52 12.60 0.81
N THR A 397 8.08 12.09 1.91
CA THR A 397 8.95 10.91 1.85
C THR A 397 8.13 9.62 1.73
N ALA A 398 8.50 8.76 0.77
CA ALA A 398 7.90 7.45 0.58
C ALA A 398 8.95 6.38 0.21
N ARG A 399 8.81 5.20 0.82
CA ARG A 399 9.75 4.07 0.74
C ARG A 399 9.10 2.77 0.30
N ALA A 400 7.79 2.65 0.51
CA ALA A 400 7.01 1.45 0.27
C ALA A 400 5.75 1.76 -0.54
N TYR A 401 5.07 0.73 -1.02
CA TYR A 401 3.84 0.89 -1.82
C TYR A 401 2.74 1.61 -1.01
N TRP A 402 2.58 1.27 0.26
CA TRP A 402 1.60 1.93 1.12
C TRP A 402 1.94 3.41 1.36
N GLU A 403 3.22 3.76 1.52
CA GLU A 403 3.67 5.14 1.70
C GLU A 403 3.42 5.99 0.46
N VAL A 404 3.65 5.40 -0.72
CA VAL A 404 3.34 6.03 -2.01
C VAL A 404 1.84 6.20 -2.17
N ALA A 405 1.04 5.16 -1.93
CA ALA A 405 -0.41 5.23 -2.02
C ALA A 405 -1.00 6.31 -1.08
N ARG A 406 -0.41 6.46 0.11
CA ARG A 406 -0.77 7.54 1.03
C ARG A 406 -0.35 8.91 0.52
N ALA A 407 0.88 9.07 0.02
CA ALA A 407 1.32 10.32 -0.61
C ALA A 407 0.38 10.73 -1.76
N LEU A 408 -0.01 9.79 -2.63
CA LEU A 408 -0.91 10.02 -3.76
C LEU A 408 -2.32 10.51 -3.36
N ALA A 409 -2.75 10.26 -2.12
CA ALA A 409 -4.02 10.78 -1.60
C ALA A 409 -4.03 12.30 -1.54
N PHE A 410 -2.86 12.90 -1.28
CA PHE A 410 -2.69 14.34 -1.06
C PHE A 410 -2.17 15.11 -2.29
N LYS A 411 -1.84 14.42 -3.40
CA LYS A 411 -1.25 15.01 -4.62
C LYS A 411 -0.14 16.03 -4.27
N PRO A 412 0.97 15.56 -3.67
CA PRO A 412 2.06 16.43 -3.24
C PRO A 412 2.72 17.11 -4.44
N SER A 413 3.51 18.13 -4.17
CA SER A 413 4.33 18.80 -5.17
C SER A 413 5.40 17.85 -5.73
N TYR A 414 5.99 17.02 -4.87
CA TYR A 414 6.99 16.01 -5.24
C TYR A 414 7.02 14.87 -4.22
N ILE A 415 7.57 13.72 -4.62
CA ILE A 415 7.77 12.56 -3.73
C ILE A 415 9.28 12.30 -3.60
N THR A 416 9.73 12.11 -2.37
CA THR A 416 11.11 11.73 -2.07
C THR A 416 11.22 10.24 -1.85
N VAL A 417 12.10 9.58 -2.58
CA VAL A 417 12.35 8.14 -2.49
C VAL A 417 13.75 7.90 -1.92
N GLY A 418 13.82 7.15 -0.82
CA GLY A 418 15.06 6.83 -0.14
C GLY A 418 14.85 6.12 1.20
N PRO A 419 15.90 5.56 1.81
CA PRO A 419 17.31 5.67 1.45
C PRO A 419 17.66 4.92 0.16
N VAL A 420 18.56 5.49 -0.65
CA VAL A 420 19.05 4.86 -1.90
C VAL A 420 20.31 4.04 -1.66
N PHE A 421 21.18 4.52 -0.76
CA PHE A 421 22.37 3.81 -0.33
C PHE A 421 22.42 3.77 1.20
N ASP A 422 23.06 2.73 1.72
CA ASP A 422 23.28 2.56 3.15
C ASP A 422 24.00 3.79 3.72
N ASP A 423 23.58 4.20 4.91
CA ASP A 423 24.35 5.12 5.74
C ASP A 423 24.31 4.70 7.20
N GLU A 424 25.09 5.34 8.06
CA GLU A 424 25.14 4.96 9.49
C GLU A 424 23.78 5.07 10.20
N THR A 425 22.83 5.80 9.62
CA THR A 425 21.47 6.03 10.15
C THR A 425 20.39 5.15 9.52
N HIS A 426 20.67 4.49 8.39
CA HIS A 426 19.75 3.60 7.70
C HIS A 426 20.53 2.36 7.24
N LYS A 427 20.49 1.32 8.07
CA LYS A 427 21.10 0.00 7.79
C LYS A 427 20.06 -1.08 7.48
N GLU A 428 18.83 -0.67 7.21
CA GLU A 428 17.74 -1.58 6.85
C GLU A 428 17.83 -1.92 5.36
N ALA A 429 17.46 -3.15 5.01
CA ALA A 429 17.43 -3.59 3.62
C ALA A 429 16.52 -2.67 2.78
N HIS A 430 17.11 -1.96 1.83
CA HIS A 430 16.40 -1.09 0.92
C HIS A 430 16.67 -1.50 -0.53
N GLU A 431 15.68 -1.29 -1.40
CA GLU A 431 15.82 -1.64 -2.82
C GLU A 431 16.74 -0.70 -3.61
N GLY A 432 17.17 0.40 -2.98
CA GLY A 432 18.14 1.34 -3.51
C GLY A 432 17.74 1.91 -4.87
N VAL A 433 18.66 1.83 -5.84
CA VAL A 433 18.46 2.30 -7.22
C VAL A 433 17.27 1.62 -7.91
N THR A 434 16.97 0.36 -7.57
CA THR A 434 15.84 -0.39 -8.14
C THR A 434 14.50 0.25 -7.78
N ALA A 435 14.34 0.74 -6.55
CA ALA A 435 13.14 1.48 -6.16
C ALA A 435 12.99 2.78 -6.96
N LEU A 436 14.10 3.49 -7.23
CA LEU A 436 14.05 4.72 -8.05
C LEU A 436 13.55 4.42 -9.46
N VAL A 437 14.09 3.38 -10.11
CA VAL A 437 13.67 2.96 -11.46
C VAL A 437 12.19 2.57 -11.46
N ARG A 438 11.75 1.77 -10.47
CA ARG A 438 10.34 1.41 -10.32
C ARG A 438 9.48 2.66 -10.20
N TRP A 439 9.70 3.49 -9.19
CA TRP A 439 8.83 4.63 -8.93
C TRP A 439 8.87 5.66 -10.05
N ARG A 440 9.99 5.81 -10.75
CA ARG A 440 10.06 6.67 -11.93
C ARG A 440 9.18 6.15 -13.08
N LYS A 441 9.08 4.85 -13.27
CA LYS A 441 8.16 4.27 -14.27
C LYS A 441 6.69 4.47 -13.89
N VAL A 442 6.38 4.43 -12.60
CA VAL A 442 5.01 4.42 -12.08
C VAL A 442 4.43 5.82 -11.89
N LEU A 443 5.18 6.74 -11.29
CA LEU A 443 4.66 8.01 -10.77
C LEU A 443 4.73 9.14 -11.80
N ASP A 444 3.67 9.96 -11.84
CA ASP A 444 3.62 11.17 -12.67
C ASP A 444 4.09 12.44 -11.91
N PHE A 445 4.66 12.25 -10.71
CA PHE A 445 5.18 13.33 -9.86
C PHE A 445 6.69 13.49 -10.03
N PRO A 446 7.24 14.70 -9.78
CA PRO A 446 8.68 14.87 -9.62
C PRO A 446 9.21 13.95 -8.51
N ILE A 447 10.26 13.21 -8.82
CA ILE A 447 10.92 12.31 -7.87
C ILE A 447 12.24 12.91 -7.41
N VAL A 448 12.39 12.99 -6.09
CA VAL A 448 13.62 13.39 -5.42
C VAL A 448 14.27 12.16 -4.81
N ALA A 449 15.48 11.81 -5.23
CA ALA A 449 16.23 10.72 -4.61
C ALA A 449 16.93 11.21 -3.33
N ALA A 450 16.90 10.43 -2.25
CA ALA A 450 17.53 10.79 -0.98
C ALA A 450 18.19 9.59 -0.26
N GLY A 451 19.16 9.88 0.62
CA GLY A 451 19.79 8.88 1.51
C GLY A 451 21.05 8.24 0.93
N GLY A 452 22.19 8.49 1.59
CA GLY A 452 23.51 7.95 1.20
C GLY A 452 24.09 8.49 -0.11
N ILE A 453 23.53 9.57 -0.68
CA ILE A 453 23.95 10.12 -1.97
C ILE A 453 25.08 11.15 -1.80
N SER A 454 26.15 10.99 -2.58
CA SER A 454 27.32 11.88 -2.69
C SER A 454 27.58 12.22 -4.16
N LEU A 455 28.50 13.16 -4.45
CA LEU A 455 28.86 13.47 -5.84
C LEU A 455 29.39 12.24 -6.61
N GLU A 456 30.04 11.33 -5.90
CA GLU A 456 30.67 10.14 -6.49
C GLU A 456 29.63 9.14 -7.00
N ASN A 457 28.47 9.02 -6.36
CA ASN A 457 27.39 8.10 -6.76
C ASN A 457 26.18 8.81 -7.41
N ALA A 458 26.12 10.14 -7.40
CA ALA A 458 25.01 10.93 -7.95
C ALA A 458 24.73 10.64 -9.43
N THR A 459 25.75 10.34 -10.23
CA THR A 459 25.56 10.03 -11.66
C THR A 459 24.72 8.77 -11.86
N ALA A 460 24.90 7.74 -11.03
CA ALA A 460 24.13 6.51 -11.10
C ALA A 460 22.66 6.75 -10.68
N VAL A 461 22.44 7.58 -9.66
CA VAL A 461 21.10 8.00 -9.25
C VAL A 461 20.40 8.77 -10.35
N LEU A 462 21.06 9.79 -10.93
CA LEU A 462 20.47 10.58 -12.02
C LEU A 462 20.26 9.76 -13.31
N ALA A 463 20.91 8.61 -13.47
CA ALA A 463 20.68 7.72 -14.60
C ALA A 463 19.35 6.95 -14.50
N THR A 464 18.73 6.87 -13.32
CA THR A 464 17.39 6.25 -13.16
C THR A 464 16.25 7.14 -13.67
N GLY A 465 16.57 8.37 -14.13
CA GLY A 465 15.60 9.33 -14.63
C GLY A 465 14.89 10.15 -13.55
N VAL A 466 15.32 10.08 -12.29
CA VAL A 466 14.80 10.98 -11.23
C VAL A 466 15.09 12.43 -11.55
N ASP A 467 14.21 13.32 -11.09
CA ASP A 467 14.29 14.74 -11.39
C ASP A 467 15.38 15.41 -10.55
N SER A 468 15.48 15.06 -9.27
CA SER A 468 16.26 15.81 -8.29
C SER A 468 16.97 14.91 -7.28
N ILE A 469 18.00 15.44 -6.62
CA ILE A 469 18.74 14.74 -5.56
C ILE A 469 18.73 15.59 -4.29
N ALA A 470 18.25 14.99 -3.20
CA ALA A 470 18.37 15.54 -1.86
C ALA A 470 19.70 15.15 -1.22
N VAL A 471 20.45 16.12 -0.71
CA VAL A 471 21.81 15.92 -0.18
C VAL A 471 21.94 16.47 1.23
N TYR A 472 22.30 15.63 2.19
CA TYR A 472 22.57 16.03 3.58
C TYR A 472 24.06 15.90 3.93
N ARG A 473 24.55 14.67 4.14
CA ARG A 473 25.89 14.41 4.68
C ARG A 473 27.04 14.93 3.81
N ASP A 474 26.87 14.90 2.49
CA ASP A 474 27.93 15.27 1.55
C ASP A 474 28.43 16.72 1.69
N LEU A 475 27.56 17.60 2.21
CA LEU A 475 27.88 19.02 2.45
C LEU A 475 28.56 19.24 3.81
N SER A 476 28.52 18.24 4.70
CA SER A 476 29.05 18.29 6.06
C SER A 476 30.27 17.38 6.27
N ALA A 477 30.71 16.64 5.23
CA ALA A 477 31.74 15.59 5.31
C ALA A 477 33.21 16.11 5.34
N GLY A 478 33.47 17.30 5.91
CA GLY A 478 34.83 17.85 6.03
C GLY A 478 35.48 18.32 4.72
N HIS A 479 34.72 18.38 3.63
CA HIS A 479 35.15 18.98 2.38
C HIS A 479 35.14 20.52 2.45
N ASP A 480 35.92 21.17 1.58
CA ASP A 480 35.71 22.59 1.31
C ASP A 480 34.31 22.76 0.70
N LEU A 481 33.41 23.39 1.47
CA LEU A 481 32.00 23.54 1.09
C LEU A 481 31.86 24.28 -0.24
N SER A 482 32.68 25.30 -0.49
CA SER A 482 32.59 26.10 -1.72
C SER A 482 32.93 25.26 -2.95
N ILE A 483 34.00 24.46 -2.87
CA ILE A 483 34.38 23.53 -3.96
C ILE A 483 33.32 22.46 -4.14
N ARG A 484 32.81 21.88 -3.05
CA ARG A 484 31.80 20.82 -3.11
C ARG A 484 30.50 21.32 -3.72
N LEU A 485 30.08 22.52 -3.35
CA LEU A 485 28.88 23.18 -3.85
C LEU A 485 28.98 23.51 -5.33
N GLU A 486 30.11 24.06 -5.78
CA GLU A 486 30.35 24.33 -7.20
C GLU A 486 30.21 23.06 -8.06
N LYS A 487 30.70 21.92 -7.57
CA LYS A 487 30.57 20.63 -8.25
C LYS A 487 29.12 20.16 -8.35
N TRP A 488 28.34 20.28 -7.27
CA TRP A 488 26.91 19.95 -7.27
C TRP A 488 26.11 20.84 -8.23
N LEU A 489 26.34 22.15 -8.20
CA LEU A 489 25.69 23.10 -9.11
C LEU A 489 26.02 22.77 -10.57
N ARG A 490 27.30 22.56 -10.89
CA ARG A 490 27.74 22.17 -12.24
C ARG A 490 27.13 20.86 -12.73
N LEU A 491 26.92 19.89 -11.85
CA LEU A 491 26.30 18.61 -12.21
C LEU A 491 24.88 18.82 -12.78
N PHE A 492 24.12 19.73 -12.19
CA PHE A 492 22.74 20.04 -12.62
C PHE A 492 22.68 21.11 -13.72
N GLU A 493 23.65 22.02 -13.83
CA GLU A 493 23.75 22.95 -14.97
C GLU A 493 24.04 22.23 -16.29
N ARG A 494 24.96 21.25 -16.28
CA ARG A 494 25.41 20.55 -17.50
C ARG A 494 24.37 19.67 -18.17
N ARG A 495 23.34 19.23 -17.44
CA ARG A 495 22.31 18.33 -18.00
C ARG A 495 21.19 19.08 -18.72
N GLY A 496 21.05 20.40 -18.53
CA GLY A 496 19.79 21.08 -18.84
C GLY A 496 18.66 20.53 -17.96
N LEU A 497 17.74 21.38 -17.51
CA LEU A 497 16.53 20.91 -16.84
C LEU A 497 15.80 19.98 -17.84
N PRO A 498 15.56 18.69 -17.54
CA PRO A 498 14.96 17.78 -18.51
C PRO A 498 13.57 18.32 -18.89
N SER A 499 13.43 18.77 -20.13
CA SER A 499 12.13 19.02 -20.76
C SER A 499 11.76 17.77 -21.56
N GLY A 500 10.96 16.89 -20.98
CA GLY A 500 10.35 15.76 -21.70
C GLY A 500 10.70 14.39 -21.12
N ILE A 501 9.65 13.60 -20.92
CA ILE A 501 9.69 12.24 -20.37
C ILE A 501 10.06 11.28 -21.51
N ASP A 502 11.28 10.73 -21.50
CA ASP A 502 11.60 9.52 -22.28
C ASP A 502 11.38 8.28 -21.40
N ARG A 503 10.57 7.33 -21.90
CA ARG A 503 10.04 6.18 -21.16
C ARG A 503 10.77 4.87 -21.49
N SER A 504 11.90 4.92 -22.18
CA SER A 504 12.61 3.72 -22.63
C SER A 504 13.90 3.47 -21.83
N PHE A 505 13.88 2.49 -20.91
CA PHE A 505 15.11 1.90 -20.39
C PHE A 505 14.95 0.39 -20.13
N ASP A 506 16.01 -0.35 -20.45
CA ASP A 506 16.12 -1.82 -20.46
C ASP A 506 16.63 -2.35 -19.10
N ALA A 507 15.95 -3.37 -18.57
CA ALA A 507 15.96 -3.75 -17.15
C ALA A 507 16.83 -4.98 -16.83
N SER A 508 18.08 -5.02 -17.29
CA SER A 508 18.99 -6.15 -17.07
C SER A 508 20.04 -5.89 -15.98
N VAL A 509 19.61 -5.60 -14.74
CA VAL A 509 20.52 -5.62 -13.56
C VAL A 509 19.78 -6.17 -12.34
N THR A 510 20.14 -7.37 -11.89
CA THR A 510 19.69 -8.01 -10.64
C THR A 510 20.78 -7.92 -9.57
N PRO A 511 20.50 -7.39 -8.35
CA PRO A 511 21.38 -7.54 -7.21
C PRO A 511 20.94 -8.68 -6.27
N SER A 512 21.93 -9.22 -5.57
CA SER A 512 21.94 -10.37 -4.68
C SER A 512 21.27 -10.16 -3.32
N THR A 513 20.66 -11.23 -2.79
CA THR A 513 19.88 -11.30 -1.55
C THR A 513 20.72 -11.79 -0.36
N GLU A 514 20.74 -11.05 0.77
CA GLU A 514 21.09 -11.59 2.09
C GLU A 514 20.12 -11.11 3.19
N GLU A 515 19.87 -12.08 4.08
CA GLU A 515 19.07 -12.28 5.31
C GLU A 515 18.28 -11.15 6.02
N ALA A 516 17.10 -11.55 6.54
CA ALA A 516 16.12 -10.75 7.27
C ALA A 516 16.24 -10.89 8.82
N PRO A 517 16.11 -9.81 9.62
CA PRO A 517 15.99 -9.91 11.07
C PRO A 517 14.55 -9.68 11.61
N ARG A 518 14.30 -10.20 12.81
CA ARG A 518 13.03 -10.26 13.55
C ARG A 518 12.78 -8.98 14.38
N ILE A 519 11.51 -8.58 14.55
CA ILE A 519 11.10 -7.44 15.39
C ILE A 519 10.20 -7.90 16.56
N ALA A 520 10.45 -7.33 17.74
CA ALA A 520 9.68 -7.49 18.97
C ALA A 520 8.84 -6.22 19.26
N SER A 521 7.69 -6.40 19.90
CA SER A 521 6.60 -5.44 20.12
C SER A 521 6.72 -4.64 21.43
N SER A 522 6.20 -3.39 21.46
CA SER A 522 5.79 -2.69 22.68
C SER A 522 4.65 -1.68 22.42
N GLU A 523 3.70 -1.58 23.35
CA GLU A 523 2.41 -0.85 23.29
C GLU A 523 2.50 0.68 23.48
N SER A 524 1.60 1.50 22.88
CA SER A 524 0.89 2.64 23.53
C SER A 524 -0.13 3.40 22.64
N THR A 525 -1.30 3.72 23.22
CA THR A 525 -2.31 4.80 23.01
C THR A 525 -2.85 5.23 21.61
N GLY A 526 -4.14 5.59 21.56
CA GLY A 526 -5.00 5.65 20.36
C GLY A 526 -4.67 6.61 19.19
N GLU A 527 -3.87 7.66 19.36
CA GLU A 527 -3.34 8.44 18.21
C GLU A 527 -2.05 7.80 17.64
N LYS A 528 -1.26 7.16 18.51
CA LYS A 528 -0.13 6.31 18.09
C LYS A 528 -0.62 5.02 17.46
N ALA A 529 -1.80 4.50 17.81
CA ALA A 529 -2.39 3.33 17.19
C ALA A 529 -2.53 3.45 15.65
N ASN A 530 -2.86 4.64 15.14
CA ASN A 530 -2.90 4.90 13.69
C ASN A 530 -1.51 4.97 13.07
N LEU A 531 -0.48 5.42 13.81
CA LEU A 531 0.92 5.42 13.40
C LEU A 531 1.55 4.01 13.45
N ASP A 532 1.13 3.18 14.41
CA ASP A 532 1.57 1.79 14.57
C ASP A 532 0.94 0.87 13.52
N LEU A 533 -0.16 1.29 12.86
CA LEU A 533 -0.69 0.59 11.68
C LEU A 533 0.29 0.63 10.49
N TYR A 534 1.23 1.58 10.52
CA TYR A 534 2.20 1.86 9.47
C TYR A 534 3.64 1.41 9.80
N ARG A 535 3.87 0.86 11.00
CA ARG A 535 5.15 0.31 11.48
C ARG A 535 5.04 -1.20 11.60
#